data_AF-A0A812TG03-F1
#
_entry.id   AF-A0A812TG03-F1
#
_cell.length_a   1.000
_cell.length_b   1.000
_cell.length_c   1.000
_cell.angle_alpha   90.00
_cell.angle_beta   90.00
_cell.angle_gamma   90.00
#
_symmetry.space_group_name_H-M   'P 1'
#
loop_
_entity.id
_entity.type
_entity.pdbx_description
1 polymer ?
#
loop_
_entity_poly.entity_id
_entity_poly.type
_entity_poly.pdbx_seq_one_letter_code
_entity_poly.pdbx_strand_id
1 'polypeptide(L)'
;MQPTQHRASSRTIRPSRWEPFVAWLQTLEFLPRWTATLETSLRSGLKDRLHLHVFMEFNKAVDWTGLRAVTFNGIRPNAQATAGRGAKMRELKNHGHFYVFADKVGTLKVATSGYEPWKDYPVKGRSQVRLGFLGRLKQVETVRFHERLGERQAQQIATEQRLQALKRPFRPEVLAALQPWAAQYSTDQLRYKFLVLRGGSHGYILFDNVNDMQFVLDHRALVQSNNSVHRLGRVWLFKVPTVVTVDDSAVWDSNEPWIHENMFELILHGPCYE
;
A
#
# COMPACT_ATOMS: atom_id res chain seq x y z
N MET A 1 12.77 23.95 53.80
CA MET A 1 12.27 24.05 52.41
C MET A 1 12.27 22.65 51.82
N GLN A 2 11.09 22.04 51.65
CA GLN A 2 10.96 20.74 51.00
C GLN A 2 11.07 20.92 49.47
N PRO A 3 11.80 20.04 48.76
CA PRO A 3 11.86 20.13 47.31
C PRO A 3 10.53 19.67 46.73
N THR A 4 9.88 20.59 46.01
CA THR A 4 8.70 20.37 45.19
C THR A 4 8.99 19.27 44.16
N GLN A 5 8.40 18.10 44.36
CA GLN A 5 8.35 17.05 43.35
C GLN A 5 7.48 17.54 42.19
N HIS A 6 8.11 18.06 41.14
CA HIS A 6 7.47 18.21 39.84
C HIS A 6 7.11 16.82 39.31
N ARG A 7 5.85 16.39 39.51
CA ARG A 7 5.23 15.29 38.76
C ARG A 7 5.16 15.70 37.28
N ALA A 8 6.21 15.41 36.53
CA ALA A 8 6.10 15.27 35.09
C ALA A 8 5.25 14.01 34.84
N SER A 9 3.93 14.18 34.69
CA SER A 9 3.08 13.12 34.16
C SER A 9 3.61 12.80 32.77
N SER A 10 4.32 11.68 32.66
CA SER A 10 4.84 11.19 31.39
C SER A 10 3.67 11.11 30.40
N ARG A 11 3.68 11.97 29.38
CA ARG A 11 2.69 12.06 28.30
C ARG A 11 2.79 10.86 27.34
N THR A 12 3.11 9.68 27.85
CA THR A 12 3.24 8.45 27.08
C THR A 12 1.88 7.78 26.96
N ILE A 13 1.55 7.42 25.72
CA ILE A 13 0.39 6.59 25.42
C ILE A 13 0.69 5.17 25.93
N ARG A 14 -0.27 4.56 26.63
CA ARG A 14 -0.21 3.17 27.07
C ARG A 14 -1.09 2.31 26.17
N PRO A 15 -0.82 1.00 26.00
CA PRO A 15 -1.67 0.12 25.20
C PRO A 15 -3.15 0.16 25.61
N SER A 16 -3.42 0.33 26.90
CA SER A 16 -4.77 0.43 27.48
C SER A 16 -5.56 1.68 27.05
N ARG A 17 -4.93 2.65 26.38
CA ARG A 17 -5.62 3.82 25.86
C ARG A 17 -6.16 3.63 24.44
N TRP A 18 -5.89 2.50 23.80
CA TRP A 18 -6.34 2.23 22.44
C TRP A 18 -7.87 2.11 22.35
N GLU A 19 -8.47 1.22 23.14
CA GLU A 19 -9.91 0.97 23.09
C GLU A 19 -10.71 2.24 23.42
N PRO A 20 -10.38 3.01 24.47
CA PRO A 20 -11.02 4.30 24.72
C PRO A 20 -10.83 5.32 23.60
N PHE A 21 -9.69 5.31 22.91
CA PHE A 21 -9.44 6.21 21.78
C PHE A 21 -10.30 5.87 20.57
N VAL A 22 -10.40 4.59 20.23
CA VAL A 22 -11.27 4.11 19.14
C VAL A 22 -12.74 4.39 19.45
N ALA A 23 -13.18 4.11 20.68
CA ALA A 23 -14.55 4.42 21.12
C ALA A 23 -14.85 5.92 21.02
N TRP A 24 -13.90 6.78 21.43
CA TRP A 24 -14.03 8.22 21.24
C TRP A 24 -14.16 8.63 19.78
N LEU A 25 -13.33 8.08 18.86
CA LEU A 25 -13.45 8.36 17.42
C LEU A 25 -14.84 8.00 16.88
N GLN A 26 -15.44 6.92 17.35
CA GLN A 26 -16.78 6.50 16.95
C GLN A 26 -17.88 7.47 17.38
N THR A 27 -17.67 8.26 18.46
CA THR A 27 -18.60 9.30 18.89
C THR A 27 -18.52 10.59 18.09
N LEU A 28 -17.50 10.77 17.24
CA LEU A 28 -17.29 12.00 16.49
C LEU A 28 -18.11 11.99 15.19
N GLU A 29 -19.40 12.34 15.28
CA GLU A 29 -20.33 12.34 14.14
C GLU A 29 -19.87 13.23 12.96
N PHE A 30 -19.02 14.22 13.21
CA PHE A 30 -18.44 15.08 12.18
C PHE A 30 -17.31 14.42 11.38
N LEU A 31 -16.91 13.19 11.72
CA LEU A 31 -15.93 12.36 11.02
C LEU A 31 -16.60 11.23 10.24
N PRO A 32 -17.10 11.48 9.01
CA PRO A 32 -17.69 10.43 8.18
C PRO A 32 -16.75 9.27 7.87
N ARG A 33 -15.43 9.51 7.85
CA ARG A 33 -14.42 8.46 7.66
C ARG A 33 -13.22 8.70 8.54
N TRP A 34 -12.72 7.64 9.17
CA TRP A 34 -11.45 7.68 9.87
C TRP A 34 -10.75 6.32 9.79
N THR A 35 -9.43 6.37 9.89
CA THR A 35 -8.56 5.21 10.05
C THR A 35 -7.53 5.56 11.11
N ALA A 36 -7.27 4.65 12.03
CA ALA A 36 -6.35 4.85 13.13
C ALA A 36 -5.41 3.66 13.30
N THR A 37 -4.21 3.92 13.80
CA THR A 37 -3.23 2.91 14.20
C THR A 37 -2.54 3.27 15.49
N LEU A 38 -2.30 2.25 16.32
CA LEU A 38 -1.39 2.30 17.45
C LEU A 38 -0.05 1.73 17.01
N GLU A 39 1.02 2.47 17.23
CA GLU A 39 2.36 2.09 16.79
C GLU A 39 3.41 2.33 17.88
N THR A 40 4.45 1.50 17.89
CA THR A 40 5.68 1.74 18.66
C THR A 40 6.55 2.78 17.95
N SER A 41 7.16 3.68 18.72
CA SER A 41 8.03 4.72 18.20
C SER A 41 9.43 4.18 17.95
N LEU A 42 9.71 3.83 16.68
CA LEU A 42 11.01 3.29 16.25
C LEU A 42 12.18 4.28 16.39
N ARG A 43 11.90 5.58 16.55
CA ARG A 43 12.91 6.66 16.65
C ARG A 43 13.03 7.26 18.04
N SER A 44 12.28 6.76 19.01
CA SER A 44 12.31 7.26 20.38
C SER A 44 13.50 6.66 21.14
N GLY A 45 14.28 7.50 21.81
CA GLY A 45 15.27 7.03 22.80
C GLY A 45 14.63 6.38 24.04
N LEU A 46 13.33 6.58 24.23
CA LEU A 46 12.53 5.85 25.21
C LEU A 46 12.01 4.56 24.59
N LYS A 47 12.53 3.43 25.07
CA LYS A 47 12.03 2.08 24.79
C LYS A 47 10.52 2.03 25.09
N ASP A 48 9.76 1.42 24.19
CA ASP A 48 8.29 1.22 24.33
C ASP A 48 7.42 2.49 24.28
N ARG A 49 7.95 3.63 23.80
CA ARG A 49 7.11 4.79 23.54
C ARG A 49 6.10 4.48 22.45
N LEU A 50 4.82 4.71 22.72
CA LEU A 50 3.74 4.53 21.74
C LEU A 50 3.27 5.87 21.15
N HIS A 51 2.79 5.84 19.92
CA HIS A 51 2.08 6.94 19.28
C HIS A 51 0.83 6.44 18.55
N LEU A 52 -0.16 7.32 18.42
CA LEU A 52 -1.38 7.08 17.65
C LEU A 52 -1.27 7.85 16.34
N HIS A 53 -1.50 7.19 15.22
CA HIS A 53 -1.78 7.84 13.94
C HIS A 53 -3.27 7.78 13.68
N VAL A 54 -3.82 8.85 13.10
CA VAL A 54 -5.21 8.87 12.66
C VAL A 54 -5.33 9.76 11.44
N PHE A 55 -5.99 9.24 10.41
CA PHE A 55 -6.43 10.03 9.27
C PHE A 55 -7.94 10.27 9.40
N MET A 56 -8.35 11.53 9.32
CA MET A 56 -9.72 11.97 9.56
C MET A 56 -10.24 12.74 8.34
N GLU A 57 -11.40 12.33 7.83
CA GLU A 57 -12.19 13.16 6.92
C GLU A 57 -13.25 13.90 7.71
N PHE A 58 -13.29 15.22 7.59
CA PHE A 58 -14.31 16.05 8.23
C PHE A 58 -15.44 16.35 7.24
N ASN A 59 -16.70 16.31 7.71
CA ASN A 59 -17.85 16.72 6.91
C ASN A 59 -18.00 18.25 6.81
N LYS A 60 -17.29 19.00 7.67
CA LYS A 60 -17.28 20.48 7.73
C LYS A 60 -15.86 20.97 7.94
N ALA A 61 -15.62 22.25 7.66
CA ALA A 61 -14.34 22.88 7.95
C ALA A 61 -14.06 22.85 9.47
N VAL A 62 -12.81 22.57 9.82
CA VAL A 62 -12.35 22.52 11.21
C VAL A 62 -11.39 23.66 11.47
N ASP A 63 -11.48 24.22 12.68
CA ASP A 63 -10.47 25.16 13.17
C ASP A 63 -9.16 24.42 13.47
N TRP A 64 -8.20 24.56 12.56
CA TRP A 64 -6.85 24.01 12.67
C TRP A 64 -6.00 24.71 13.74
N THR A 65 -6.41 25.90 14.20
CA THR A 65 -5.69 26.68 15.21
C THR A 65 -5.88 26.06 16.59
N GLY A 66 -7.14 25.76 16.92
CA GLY A 66 -7.51 25.19 18.21
C GLY A 66 -7.40 23.67 18.29
N LEU A 67 -7.73 22.93 17.22
CA LEU A 67 -7.84 21.46 17.20
C LEU A 67 -8.66 20.87 18.37
N ARG A 68 -9.53 21.69 18.98
CA ARG A 68 -10.30 21.31 20.19
C ARG A 68 -11.21 20.13 19.91
N ALA A 69 -11.83 20.12 18.72
CA ALA A 69 -12.71 19.05 18.27
C ALA A 69 -12.03 17.68 18.20
N VAL A 70 -10.69 17.62 18.09
CA VAL A 70 -9.93 16.38 17.94
C VAL A 70 -8.93 16.18 19.09
N THR A 71 -9.15 16.85 20.21
CA THR A 71 -8.35 16.69 21.42
C THR A 71 -8.87 15.52 22.25
N PHE A 72 -8.06 14.47 22.38
CA PHE A 72 -8.41 13.28 23.14
C PHE A 72 -7.77 13.33 24.53
N ASN A 73 -8.56 13.25 25.60
CA ASN A 73 -8.07 13.28 26.99
C ASN A 73 -7.14 14.46 27.30
N GLY A 74 -7.47 15.65 26.78
CA GLY A 74 -6.67 16.87 26.95
C GLY A 74 -5.36 16.88 26.16
N ILE A 75 -5.09 15.86 25.33
CA ILE A 75 -3.90 15.77 24.50
C ILE A 75 -4.25 16.30 23.11
N ARG A 76 -3.65 17.44 22.76
CA ARG A 76 -3.75 18.01 21.43
C ARG A 76 -2.90 17.17 20.45
N PRO A 77 -3.46 16.71 19.33
CA PRO A 77 -2.69 15.97 18.34
C PRO A 77 -1.72 16.91 17.58
N ASN A 78 -0.62 16.33 17.11
CA ASN A 78 0.16 16.95 16.04
C ASN A 78 -0.55 16.65 14.72
N ALA A 79 -1.36 17.60 14.23
CA ALA A 79 -2.20 17.42 13.06
C ALA A 79 -1.77 18.34 11.92
N GLN A 80 -1.91 17.84 10.70
CA GLN A 80 -1.66 18.59 9.47
C GLN A 80 -2.82 18.40 8.50
N ALA A 81 -3.26 19.47 7.86
CA ALA A 81 -4.28 19.42 6.82
C ALA A 81 -3.71 18.74 5.56
N THR A 82 -4.54 17.91 4.90
CA THR A 82 -4.19 17.36 3.59
C THR A 82 -4.16 18.49 2.56
N ALA A 83 -2.98 18.78 2.01
CA ALA A 83 -2.79 19.79 0.98
C ALA A 83 -3.19 19.24 -0.40
N GLY A 84 -4.47 19.37 -0.75
CA GLY A 84 -5.02 18.93 -2.02
C GLY A 84 -6.23 19.75 -2.44
N ARG A 85 -6.45 19.91 -3.75
CA ARG A 85 -7.62 20.61 -4.31
C ARG A 85 -8.19 19.87 -5.52
N GLY A 86 -9.48 20.08 -5.77
CA GLY A 86 -10.18 19.60 -6.96
C GLY A 86 -10.30 18.08 -7.05
N ALA A 87 -10.39 17.57 -8.28
CA ALA A 87 -10.66 16.15 -8.59
C ALA A 87 -9.66 15.15 -7.97
N LYS A 88 -8.45 15.59 -7.63
CA LYS A 88 -7.41 14.75 -7.00
C LYS A 88 -7.56 14.59 -5.49
N MET A 89 -8.49 15.32 -4.85
CA MET A 89 -8.64 15.31 -3.39
C MET A 89 -9.05 13.95 -2.84
N ARG A 90 -9.93 13.21 -3.53
CA ARG A 90 -10.33 11.86 -3.13
C ARG A 90 -9.14 10.89 -3.17
N GLU A 91 -8.31 10.95 -4.21
CA GLU A 91 -7.11 10.12 -4.31
C GLU A 91 -6.13 10.40 -3.16
N LEU A 92 -5.90 11.66 -2.81
CA LEU A 92 -5.05 12.04 -1.68
C LEU A 92 -5.61 11.54 -0.35
N LYS A 93 -6.92 11.62 -0.14
CA LYS A 93 -7.59 11.07 1.05
C LYS A 93 -7.42 9.55 1.14
N ASN A 94 -7.61 8.84 0.02
CA ASN A 94 -7.41 7.40 -0.05
C ASN A 94 -5.97 7.01 0.32
N HIS A 95 -4.97 7.78 -0.15
CA HIS A 95 -3.59 7.58 0.26
C HIS A 95 -3.37 7.84 1.75
N GLY A 96 -4.02 8.86 2.32
CA GLY A 96 -3.98 9.15 3.75
C GLY A 96 -4.55 8.01 4.59
N HIS A 97 -5.73 7.51 4.22
CA HIS A 97 -6.34 6.33 4.86
C HIS A 97 -5.44 5.10 4.73
N PHE A 98 -4.93 4.83 3.53
CA PHE A 98 -4.03 3.70 3.30
C PHE A 98 -2.76 3.79 4.14
N TYR A 99 -2.14 4.97 4.21
CA TYR A 99 -0.92 5.19 5.00
C TYR A 99 -1.14 4.87 6.48
N VAL A 100 -2.31 5.18 7.02
CA VAL A 100 -2.64 4.86 8.41
C VAL A 100 -3.03 3.40 8.56
N PHE A 101 -3.78 2.84 7.62
CA PHE A 101 -4.23 1.44 7.62
C PHE A 101 -3.08 0.43 7.51
N ALA A 102 -2.09 0.75 6.68
CA ALA A 102 -1.03 -0.19 6.31
C ALA A 102 -0.31 -0.73 7.54
N ASP A 103 -0.09 -2.05 7.54
CA ASP A 103 0.66 -2.74 8.57
C ASP A 103 2.15 -2.41 8.44
N LYS A 104 2.59 -1.42 9.20
CA LYS A 104 3.96 -0.91 9.22
C LYS A 104 4.70 -1.55 10.38
N VAL A 105 6.02 -1.60 10.29
CA VAL A 105 6.85 -2.05 11.42
C VAL A 105 6.51 -1.25 12.67
N GLY A 106 6.18 -1.96 13.74
CA GLY A 106 5.76 -1.37 15.01
C GLY A 106 4.27 -1.10 15.14
N THR A 107 3.45 -1.37 14.11
CA THR A 107 2.00 -1.39 14.25
C THR A 107 1.59 -2.46 15.25
N LEU A 108 0.80 -2.05 16.24
CA LEU A 108 0.26 -2.92 17.28
C LEU A 108 -1.23 -3.19 17.06
N LYS A 109 -1.98 -2.17 16.63
CA LYS A 109 -3.43 -2.24 16.42
C LYS A 109 -3.84 -1.32 15.29
N VAL A 110 -4.85 -1.73 14.53
CA VAL A 110 -5.48 -0.95 13.44
C VAL A 110 -6.98 -0.91 13.68
N ALA A 111 -7.61 0.23 13.41
CA ALA A 111 -9.06 0.36 13.38
C ALA A 111 -9.48 1.36 12.28
N THR A 112 -10.68 1.18 11.74
CA THR A 112 -11.28 2.12 10.78
C THR A 112 -12.78 2.20 10.98
N SER A 113 -13.39 3.28 10.52
CA SER A 113 -14.84 3.47 10.43
C SER A 113 -15.52 2.59 9.36
N GLY A 114 -14.92 1.46 9.00
CA GLY A 114 -15.33 0.62 7.87
C GLY A 114 -14.95 1.17 6.49
N TYR A 115 -13.94 2.05 6.39
CA TYR A 115 -13.39 2.51 5.12
C TYR A 115 -12.08 1.79 4.80
N GLU A 116 -12.22 0.65 4.16
CA GLU A 116 -11.16 -0.34 3.99
C GLU A 116 -10.52 -0.24 2.60
N PRO A 117 -9.18 -0.32 2.51
CA PRO A 117 -8.49 -0.41 1.23
C PRO A 117 -8.95 -1.65 0.44
N TRP A 118 -8.87 -1.57 -0.90
CA TRP A 118 -9.30 -2.57 -1.89
C TRP A 118 -10.80 -2.87 -1.94
N LYS A 119 -11.54 -2.58 -0.87
CA LYS A 119 -13.00 -2.66 -0.82
C LYS A 119 -13.65 -1.33 -1.16
N ASP A 120 -13.29 -0.28 -0.42
CA ASP A 120 -13.92 1.04 -0.56
C ASP A 120 -13.09 2.01 -1.42
N TYR A 121 -11.82 1.69 -1.64
CA TYR A 121 -10.96 2.46 -2.53
C TYR A 121 -9.79 1.66 -3.09
N PRO A 122 -9.36 1.96 -4.33
CA PRO A 122 -8.15 1.38 -4.90
C PRO A 122 -6.91 1.96 -4.20
N VAL A 123 -5.99 1.10 -3.83
CA VAL A 123 -4.64 1.49 -3.41
C VAL A 123 -3.77 1.55 -4.66
N LYS A 124 -3.50 2.77 -5.14
CA LYS A 124 -2.58 2.98 -6.27
C LYS A 124 -1.16 3.00 -5.73
N GLY A 125 -0.39 1.94 -5.96
CA GLY A 125 1.02 1.90 -5.59
C GLY A 125 1.79 3.03 -6.27
N ARG A 126 2.33 3.97 -5.49
CA ARG A 126 3.35 4.90 -6.00
C ARG A 126 4.71 4.19 -6.01
N SER A 127 4.90 3.34 -7.00
CA SER A 127 6.22 3.19 -7.62
C SER A 127 6.18 4.04 -8.88
N GLN A 128 6.87 5.18 -8.84
CA GLN A 128 7.10 5.97 -10.05
C GLN A 128 7.97 5.16 -11.01
N VAL A 129 7.33 4.44 -11.92
CA VAL A 129 7.94 3.96 -13.16
C VAL A 129 7.13 4.51 -14.33
N ARG A 130 7.70 5.59 -14.88
CA ARG A 130 7.48 6.21 -16.20
C ARG A 130 6.05 6.43 -16.71
N LEU A 131 5.65 7.68 -16.52
CA LEU A 131 4.71 8.53 -17.29
C LEU A 131 5.00 8.57 -18.82
N GLY A 132 4.90 7.46 -19.54
CA GLY A 132 4.83 7.44 -21.01
C GLY A 132 3.41 7.23 -21.56
N PHE A 133 2.56 6.59 -20.77
CA PHE A 133 1.29 6.03 -21.23
C PHE A 133 0.06 6.94 -20.96
N LEU A 134 0.06 7.67 -19.84
CA LEU A 134 -1.10 8.47 -19.41
C LEU A 134 -1.25 9.83 -20.14
N GLY A 135 -0.19 10.34 -20.79
CA GLY A 135 -0.23 11.59 -21.55
C GLY A 135 -1.01 11.48 -22.87
N ARG A 136 -0.95 10.32 -23.54
CA ARG A 136 -1.63 10.07 -24.82
C ARG A 136 -3.13 9.79 -24.66
N LEU A 137 -3.55 9.22 -23.52
CA LEU A 137 -4.95 8.95 -23.20
C LEU A 137 -5.80 10.23 -23.15
N LYS A 138 -5.26 11.31 -22.57
CA LYS A 138 -6.01 12.55 -22.37
C LYS A 138 -6.18 13.39 -23.65
N GLN A 139 -5.17 13.43 -24.52
CA GLN A 139 -5.29 14.10 -25.82
C GLN A 139 -6.20 13.31 -26.78
N VAL A 140 -6.25 11.99 -26.63
CA VAL A 140 -7.16 11.11 -27.38
C VAL A 140 -8.60 11.21 -26.88
N GLU A 141 -8.85 11.39 -25.57
CA GLU A 141 -10.21 11.59 -25.01
C GLU A 141 -10.86 12.90 -25.47
N THR A 142 -10.09 13.98 -25.62
CA THR A 142 -10.59 15.28 -26.09
C THR A 142 -10.99 15.25 -27.58
N VAL A 143 -10.24 14.51 -28.41
CA VAL A 143 -10.59 14.31 -29.84
C VAL A 143 -11.73 13.27 -30.00
N ARG A 144 -11.80 12.25 -29.12
CA ARG A 144 -12.82 11.18 -29.14
C ARG A 144 -14.21 11.59 -28.65
N PHE A 145 -14.36 12.70 -27.94
CA PHE A 145 -15.66 13.19 -27.49
C PHE A 145 -16.49 13.78 -28.64
N HIS A 146 -15.85 14.29 -29.70
CA HIS A 146 -16.53 14.99 -30.78
C HIS A 146 -16.88 14.15 -32.02
N GLU A 147 -16.39 12.92 -32.19
CA GLU A 147 -16.50 12.23 -33.50
C GLU A 147 -17.22 10.86 -33.56
N ARG A 148 -17.42 10.08 -32.48
CA ARG A 148 -17.68 8.62 -32.65
C ARG A 148 -18.70 8.00 -31.70
N LEU A 149 -19.98 8.03 -32.06
CA LEU A 149 -21.05 7.26 -31.40
C LEU A 149 -21.28 5.87 -32.05
N GLY A 150 -20.95 5.67 -33.33
CA GLY A 150 -21.17 4.40 -34.06
C GLY A 150 -20.00 3.41 -34.02
N GLU A 151 -18.75 3.87 -34.18
CA GLU A 151 -17.57 2.99 -34.23
C GLU A 151 -17.20 2.34 -32.88
N ARG A 152 -17.73 2.87 -31.77
CA ARG A 152 -17.40 2.40 -30.42
C ARG A 152 -18.00 1.03 -30.09
N GLN A 153 -19.13 0.68 -30.68
CA GLN A 153 -19.84 -0.56 -30.31
C GLN A 153 -19.08 -1.81 -30.79
N ALA A 154 -18.51 -1.76 -32.01
CA ALA A 154 -17.67 -2.84 -32.54
C ALA A 154 -16.34 -2.97 -31.76
N GLN A 155 -15.72 -1.85 -31.37
CA GLN A 155 -14.51 -1.87 -30.54
C GLN A 155 -14.78 -2.38 -29.11
N GLN A 156 -15.96 -2.10 -28.56
CA GLN A 156 -16.34 -2.54 -27.22
C GLN A 156 -16.58 -4.05 -27.17
N ILE A 157 -17.27 -4.63 -28.17
CA ILE A 157 -17.43 -6.08 -28.33
C ILE A 157 -16.07 -6.78 -28.53
N ALA A 158 -15.21 -6.23 -29.39
CA ALA A 158 -13.86 -6.77 -29.61
C ALA A 158 -12.99 -6.70 -28.35
N THR A 159 -13.15 -5.65 -27.54
CA THR A 159 -12.43 -5.49 -26.27
C THR A 159 -13.00 -6.43 -25.20
N GLU A 160 -14.31 -6.61 -25.12
CA GLU A 160 -14.96 -7.57 -24.22
C GLU A 160 -14.53 -9.00 -24.52
N GLN A 161 -14.47 -9.40 -25.79
CA GLN A 161 -13.93 -10.71 -26.19
C GLN A 161 -12.46 -10.87 -25.79
N ARG A 162 -11.65 -9.81 -25.91
CA ARG A 162 -10.25 -9.80 -25.45
C ARG A 162 -10.13 -9.91 -23.93
N LEU A 163 -11.01 -9.24 -23.19
CA LEU A 163 -11.07 -9.30 -21.72
C LEU A 163 -11.61 -10.64 -21.23
N GLN A 164 -12.50 -11.30 -21.97
CA GLN A 164 -13.02 -12.62 -21.64
C GLN A 164 -11.93 -13.69 -21.72
N ALA A 165 -10.96 -13.54 -22.63
CA ALA A 165 -9.75 -14.38 -22.66
C ALA A 165 -8.84 -14.18 -21.44
N LEU A 166 -8.88 -13.01 -20.79
CA LEU A 166 -8.14 -12.73 -19.55
C LEU A 166 -8.87 -13.18 -18.27
N LYS A 167 -10.16 -13.58 -18.38
CA LYS A 167 -10.97 -14.10 -17.27
C LYS A 167 -10.89 -15.63 -17.11
N ARG A 168 -10.06 -16.30 -17.92
CA ARG A 168 -9.95 -17.76 -17.86
C ARG A 168 -9.34 -18.20 -16.53
N PRO A 169 -9.85 -19.28 -15.92
CA PRO A 169 -9.30 -19.79 -14.69
C PRO A 169 -7.83 -20.20 -14.91
N PHE A 170 -7.01 -19.98 -13.89
CA PHE A 170 -5.65 -20.49 -13.91
C PHE A 170 -5.68 -22.01 -13.90
N ARG A 171 -4.75 -22.59 -14.67
CA ARG A 171 -4.51 -24.02 -14.66
C ARG A 171 -4.20 -24.49 -13.23
N PRO A 172 -4.82 -25.59 -12.75
CA PRO A 172 -4.60 -26.09 -11.40
C PRO A 172 -3.11 -26.33 -11.08
N GLU A 173 -2.31 -26.73 -12.07
CA GLU A 173 -0.88 -26.95 -11.91
C GLU A 173 -0.12 -25.67 -11.59
N VAL A 174 -0.54 -24.54 -12.17
CA VAL A 174 0.04 -23.21 -11.87
C VAL A 174 -0.31 -22.80 -10.44
N LEU A 175 -1.56 -22.99 -10.03
CA LEU A 175 -1.99 -22.69 -8.66
C LEU A 175 -1.26 -23.57 -7.64
N ALA A 176 -1.09 -24.85 -7.93
CA ALA A 176 -0.33 -25.78 -7.09
C ALA A 176 1.14 -25.36 -6.96
N ALA A 177 1.77 -24.93 -8.07
CA ALA A 177 3.15 -24.47 -8.05
C ALA A 177 3.36 -23.14 -7.28
N LEU A 178 2.31 -22.33 -7.16
CA LEU A 178 2.32 -21.09 -6.37
C LEU A 178 2.08 -21.31 -4.87
N GLN A 179 1.52 -22.45 -4.46
CA GLN A 179 1.20 -22.73 -3.06
C GLN A 179 2.42 -22.60 -2.11
N PRO A 180 3.62 -23.13 -2.42
CA PRO A 180 4.78 -22.96 -1.55
C PRO A 180 5.19 -21.51 -1.37
N TRP A 181 5.11 -20.70 -2.44
CA TRP A 181 5.35 -19.27 -2.36
C TRP A 181 4.27 -18.56 -1.55
N ALA A 182 2.99 -18.92 -1.69
CA ALA A 182 1.90 -18.32 -0.93
C ALA A 182 1.95 -18.71 0.57
N ALA A 183 2.41 -19.93 0.87
CA ALA A 183 2.46 -20.47 2.22
C ALA A 183 3.36 -19.66 3.16
N GLN A 184 4.37 -18.95 2.65
CA GLN A 184 5.26 -18.13 3.49
C GLN A 184 4.50 -17.10 4.34
N TYR A 185 3.39 -16.56 3.81
CA TYR A 185 2.58 -15.52 4.47
C TYR A 185 1.74 -16.06 5.64
N SER A 186 1.65 -17.39 5.80
CA SER A 186 1.03 -18.02 6.98
C SER A 186 1.87 -17.85 8.25
N THR A 187 3.15 -17.45 8.09
CA THR A 187 4.09 -17.25 9.19
C THR A 187 4.71 -15.85 9.13
N ASP A 188 5.01 -15.28 10.30
CA ASP A 188 5.75 -14.03 10.37
C ASP A 188 7.22 -14.32 10.08
N GLN A 189 7.71 -13.79 8.96
CA GLN A 189 9.10 -13.92 8.56
C GLN A 189 9.76 -12.55 8.57
N LEU A 190 11.06 -12.52 8.90
CA LEU A 190 11.86 -11.30 8.79
C LEU A 190 11.94 -10.79 7.35
N ARG A 191 11.82 -11.69 6.37
CA ARG A 191 11.84 -11.39 4.93
C ARG A 191 10.93 -12.36 4.21
N TYR A 192 10.10 -11.85 3.30
CA TYR A 192 9.34 -12.65 2.36
C TYR A 192 10.06 -12.69 1.02
N LYS A 193 10.01 -13.83 0.35
CA LYS A 193 10.50 -14.02 -1.00
C LYS A 193 9.55 -13.41 -2.01
N PHE A 194 10.08 -12.67 -2.98
CA PHE A 194 9.31 -12.18 -4.12
C PHE A 194 9.23 -13.27 -5.19
N LEU A 195 8.09 -13.34 -5.89
CA LEU A 195 7.85 -14.33 -6.93
C LEU A 195 8.40 -13.83 -8.27
N VAL A 196 9.22 -14.63 -8.93
CA VAL A 196 9.66 -14.39 -10.31
C VAL A 196 8.98 -15.39 -11.23
N LEU A 197 8.17 -14.89 -12.15
CA LEU A 197 7.49 -15.70 -13.16
C LEU A 197 8.21 -15.57 -14.50
N ARG A 198 8.70 -16.70 -15.03
CA ARG A 198 9.30 -16.80 -16.36
C ARG A 198 8.37 -17.53 -17.31
N GLY A 199 8.15 -16.98 -18.51
CA GLY A 199 7.22 -17.53 -19.51
C GLY A 199 7.29 -16.75 -20.83
N GLY A 200 6.68 -17.28 -21.90
CA GLY A 200 6.69 -16.64 -23.23
C GLY A 200 5.51 -15.70 -23.51
N SER A 201 4.47 -15.73 -22.68
CA SER A 201 3.31 -14.85 -22.77
C SER A 201 2.58 -14.77 -21.41
N HIS A 202 2.58 -13.58 -20.79
CA HIS A 202 2.16 -13.42 -19.39
C HIS A 202 0.86 -12.61 -19.28
N GLY A 203 0.06 -12.94 -18.25
CA GLY A 203 -1.18 -12.25 -17.89
C GLY A 203 -1.21 -11.83 -16.41
N TYR A 204 -0.09 -11.35 -15.86
CA TYR A 204 0.06 -11.05 -14.43
C TYR A 204 0.53 -9.62 -14.17
N ILE A 205 0.14 -9.04 -13.04
CA ILE A 205 0.61 -7.71 -12.59
C ILE A 205 1.04 -7.77 -11.12
N LEU A 206 2.35 -7.69 -10.91
CA LEU A 206 3.02 -6.69 -10.07
C LEU A 206 4.44 -6.62 -10.66
N PHE A 207 4.97 -5.42 -10.89
CA PHE A 207 6.19 -5.17 -11.72
C PHE A 207 6.27 -6.03 -13.00
N ASP A 208 5.48 -5.65 -13.99
CA ASP A 208 5.40 -6.35 -15.26
C ASP A 208 6.55 -5.99 -16.22
N ASN A 209 7.09 -7.00 -16.92
CA ASN A 209 8.12 -6.90 -17.96
C ASN A 209 9.41 -6.22 -17.49
N VAL A 210 9.93 -6.66 -16.34
CA VAL A 210 11.20 -6.17 -15.80
C VAL A 210 12.36 -6.86 -16.53
N ASN A 211 12.73 -6.29 -17.66
CA ASN A 211 13.85 -6.78 -18.50
C ASN A 211 15.20 -6.16 -18.10
N ASP A 212 15.23 -5.47 -16.96
CA ASP A 212 16.43 -4.84 -16.42
C ASP A 212 16.59 -5.25 -14.96
N MET A 213 17.60 -6.06 -14.67
CA MET A 213 17.91 -6.48 -13.31
C MET A 213 18.31 -5.32 -12.39
N GLN A 214 18.91 -4.27 -12.94
CA GLN A 214 19.29 -3.10 -12.16
C GLN A 214 18.05 -2.43 -11.57
N PHE A 215 16.89 -2.53 -12.24
CA PHE A 215 15.62 -2.08 -11.68
C PHE A 215 15.26 -2.79 -10.37
N VAL A 216 15.39 -4.12 -10.33
CA VAL A 216 15.08 -4.92 -9.13
C VAL A 216 16.04 -4.56 -8.00
N LEU A 217 17.33 -4.45 -8.32
CA LEU A 217 18.35 -4.05 -7.35
C LEU A 217 18.11 -2.62 -6.86
N ASP A 218 17.78 -1.66 -7.71
CA ASP A 218 17.52 -0.26 -7.35
C ASP A 218 16.26 -0.12 -6.48
N HIS A 219 15.28 -1.00 -6.66
CA HIS A 219 14.03 -1.01 -5.90
C HIS A 219 14.02 -2.08 -4.80
N ARG A 220 15.15 -2.73 -4.51
CA ARG A 220 15.26 -3.80 -3.51
C ARG A 220 14.76 -3.40 -2.13
N ALA A 221 14.84 -2.12 -1.77
CA ALA A 221 14.29 -1.58 -0.52
C ALA A 221 12.76 -1.60 -0.45
N LEU A 222 12.09 -1.51 -1.60
CA LEU A 222 10.64 -1.60 -1.75
C LEU A 222 10.19 -3.06 -1.89
N VAL A 223 11.00 -3.89 -2.55
CA VAL A 223 10.78 -5.33 -2.77
C VAL A 223 11.05 -6.14 -1.50
N GLN A 224 12.03 -5.72 -0.72
CA GLN A 224 12.40 -6.31 0.56
C GLN A 224 12.55 -5.23 1.60
N SER A 225 11.50 -5.10 2.39
CA SER A 225 11.49 -4.38 3.65
C SER A 225 12.55 -4.95 4.62
N ASN A 226 13.82 -4.53 4.46
CA ASN A 226 14.92 -4.90 5.34
C ASN A 226 15.06 -3.89 6.49
N ASN A 227 14.87 -4.39 7.72
CA ASN A 227 14.90 -3.63 8.97
C ASN A 227 16.29 -3.07 9.35
N SER A 228 17.38 -3.51 8.68
CA SER A 228 18.76 -3.23 9.12
C SER A 228 19.58 -2.31 8.18
N VAL A 229 19.19 -2.14 6.92
CA VAL A 229 20.05 -1.51 5.90
C VAL A 229 19.53 -0.14 5.41
N HIS A 230 18.23 0.17 5.55
CA HIS A 230 17.67 1.42 5.01
C HIS A 230 17.34 2.46 6.10
N ARG A 231 18.26 3.40 6.32
CA ARG A 231 18.15 4.51 7.30
C ARG A 231 17.38 5.76 6.82
N LEU A 232 16.66 5.70 5.69
CA LEU A 232 16.05 6.89 5.07
C LEU A 232 14.53 6.76 4.85
N GLY A 233 13.77 6.88 5.95
CA GLY A 233 12.49 7.60 5.99
C GLY A 233 11.35 7.23 5.02
N ARG A 234 11.25 5.99 4.52
CA ARG A 234 10.15 5.58 3.63
C ARG A 234 9.42 4.34 4.15
N VAL A 235 8.12 4.30 3.89
CA VAL A 235 7.13 3.32 4.37
C VAL A 235 7.51 1.90 3.92
N TRP A 236 7.36 0.94 4.82
CA TRP A 236 7.64 -0.48 4.61
C TRP A 236 6.37 -1.22 4.23
N LEU A 237 6.44 -2.11 3.23
CA LEU A 237 5.36 -3.04 2.89
C LEU A 237 5.65 -4.38 3.58
N PHE A 238 4.84 -4.77 4.57
CA PHE A 238 4.93 -6.07 5.26
C PHE A 238 3.76 -6.96 4.79
N LYS A 239 4.02 -8.26 4.56
CA LYS A 239 3.05 -9.22 4.00
C LYS A 239 2.39 -8.79 2.68
N VAL A 240 3.05 -7.95 1.89
CA VAL A 240 2.56 -7.58 0.55
C VAL A 240 3.18 -8.52 -0.47
N PRO A 241 2.38 -9.33 -1.18
CA PRO A 241 2.89 -10.18 -2.23
C PRO A 241 3.54 -9.33 -3.32
N THR A 242 4.83 -9.55 -3.56
CA THR A 242 5.55 -8.91 -4.67
C THR A 242 5.82 -9.95 -5.74
N VAL A 243 5.32 -9.67 -6.94
CA VAL A 243 5.54 -10.47 -8.14
C VAL A 243 6.43 -9.66 -9.07
N VAL A 244 7.22 -10.35 -9.89
CA VAL A 244 8.01 -9.80 -10.99
C VAL A 244 7.85 -10.76 -12.17
N THR A 245 7.49 -10.25 -13.34
CA THR A 245 7.50 -11.05 -14.58
C THR A 245 8.75 -10.72 -15.38
N VAL A 246 9.39 -11.77 -15.90
CA VAL A 246 10.59 -11.66 -16.71
C VAL A 246 10.31 -12.36 -18.04
N ASP A 247 10.64 -11.66 -19.14
CA ASP A 247 10.63 -12.25 -20.47
C ASP A 247 11.73 -13.31 -20.54
N ASP A 248 11.39 -14.51 -21.04
CA ASP A 248 12.37 -15.61 -21.10
C ASP A 248 13.52 -15.33 -22.08
N SER A 249 13.35 -14.36 -22.98
CA SER A 249 14.40 -13.85 -23.87
C SER A 249 15.31 -12.79 -23.22
N ALA A 250 14.96 -12.29 -22.03
CA ALA A 250 15.78 -11.30 -21.33
C ALA A 250 16.98 -11.97 -20.63
N VAL A 251 18.11 -11.25 -20.57
CA VAL A 251 19.28 -11.67 -19.79
C VAL A 251 18.92 -11.52 -18.30
N TRP A 252 18.58 -12.64 -17.67
CA TRP A 252 18.27 -12.73 -16.25
C TRP A 252 19.33 -13.54 -15.50
N ASP A 253 20.22 -12.85 -14.80
CA ASP A 253 21.27 -13.46 -14.00
C ASP A 253 20.80 -13.70 -12.56
N SER A 254 20.13 -14.83 -12.34
CA SER A 254 19.68 -15.24 -11.00
C SER A 254 20.83 -15.62 -10.05
N ASN A 255 22.10 -15.58 -10.50
CA ASN A 255 23.26 -15.92 -9.68
C ASN A 255 23.72 -14.78 -8.77
N GLU A 256 23.15 -13.58 -8.88
CA GLU A 256 23.41 -12.51 -7.92
C GLU A 256 22.99 -13.01 -6.51
N PRO A 257 23.89 -13.00 -5.50
CA PRO A 257 23.65 -13.67 -4.24
C PRO A 257 22.39 -13.20 -3.52
N TRP A 258 22.10 -11.90 -3.55
CA TRP A 258 20.91 -11.37 -2.93
C TRP A 258 19.64 -11.83 -3.66
N ILE A 259 19.61 -11.83 -4.99
CA ILE A 259 18.46 -12.32 -5.76
C ILE A 259 18.23 -13.80 -5.47
N HIS A 260 19.27 -14.63 -5.52
CA HIS A 260 19.16 -16.07 -5.28
C HIS A 260 18.56 -16.40 -3.90
N GLU A 261 18.96 -15.66 -2.86
CA GLU A 261 18.46 -15.86 -1.50
C GLU A 261 16.99 -15.41 -1.32
N ASN A 262 16.55 -14.44 -2.11
CA ASN A 262 15.33 -13.68 -1.85
C ASN A 262 14.23 -13.88 -2.91
N MET A 263 14.53 -14.62 -3.96
CA MET A 263 13.61 -14.98 -5.03
C MET A 263 12.94 -16.33 -4.75
N PHE A 264 11.68 -16.43 -5.15
CA PHE A 264 11.03 -17.69 -5.47
C PHE A 264 10.82 -17.71 -6.99
N GLU A 265 11.60 -18.51 -7.70
CA GLU A 265 11.50 -18.61 -9.16
C GLU A 265 10.49 -19.68 -9.54
N LEU A 266 9.57 -19.33 -10.43
CA LEU A 266 8.65 -20.27 -11.05
C LEU A 266 8.74 -20.12 -12.57
N ILE A 267 9.22 -21.20 -13.20
CA ILE A 267 9.30 -21.31 -14.65
C ILE A 267 7.98 -21.91 -15.14
N LEU A 268 7.26 -21.15 -15.96
CA LEU A 268 5.98 -21.56 -16.54
C LEU A 268 6.20 -21.97 -18.00
N HIS A 269 5.99 -23.25 -18.29
CA HIS A 269 6.03 -23.76 -19.66
C HIS A 269 4.63 -23.70 -20.29
N GLY A 270 4.44 -22.80 -21.25
CA GLY A 270 3.18 -22.65 -21.99
C GLY A 270 2.13 -21.76 -21.30
N PRO A 271 0.89 -21.73 -21.82
CA PRO A 271 -0.15 -20.83 -21.32
C PRO A 271 -0.58 -21.22 -19.91
N CYS A 272 -0.78 -20.21 -19.06
CA CYS A 272 -1.09 -20.40 -17.64
C CYS A 272 -2.59 -20.54 -17.34
N TYR A 273 -3.41 -20.41 -18.38
CA TYR A 273 -4.86 -20.50 -18.37
C TYR A 273 -5.32 -21.64 -19.27
N GLU A 274 -6.53 -22.13 -19.01
CA GLU A 274 -7.22 -23.10 -19.88
C GLU A 274 -7.60 -22.51 -21.25
#